data_AF-A0A662Q516-F1
#
_entry.id   AF-A0A662Q516-F1
#
_cell.length_a   1.000
_cell.length_b   1.000
_cell.length_c   1.000
_cell.angle_alpha   90.00
_cell.angle_beta   90.00
_cell.angle_gamma   90.00
#
_symmetry.space_group_name_H-M   'P 1'
#
loop_
_entity.id
_entity.type
_entity.pdbx_description
1 polymer ?
#
loop_
_entity_poly.entity_id
_entity_poly.type
_entity_poly.pdbx_seq_one_letter_code
_entity_poly.pdbx_strand_id
1 'polypeptide(L)'
;IFVKHDYSSVGEWHMRSLFLGMMHFQDKYNYDVERVRRCCIHYLVPDGRIIPFCAFNVIPEIYRDAIQKKYGIPIEEWEKKTGKKLSDDLYRRVEASE
;
A
#
# COMPACT_ATOMS: atom_id res chain seq x y z
N ILE A 1 9.69 -29.45 -2.95
CA ILE A 1 8.50 -29.47 -3.85
C ILE A 1 8.40 -30.82 -4.55
N PHE A 2 9.28 -31.13 -5.53
CA PHE A 2 9.17 -32.33 -6.39
C PHE A 2 9.51 -33.68 -5.75
N VAL A 3 10.08 -33.69 -4.54
CA VAL A 3 10.44 -34.95 -3.83
C VAL A 3 9.53 -35.18 -2.63
N LYS A 4 9.32 -34.14 -1.80
CA LYS A 4 8.52 -34.25 -0.56
C LYS A 4 7.01 -34.09 -0.76
N HIS A 5 6.58 -33.45 -1.86
CA HIS A 5 5.16 -33.21 -2.18
C HIS A 5 4.34 -32.58 -1.02
N ASP A 6 4.95 -31.70 -0.22
CA ASP A 6 4.30 -31.03 0.91
C ASP A 6 4.24 -29.50 0.77
N TYR A 7 3.32 -28.88 1.51
CA TYR A 7 3.12 -27.41 1.51
C TYR A 7 4.29 -26.66 2.15
N SER A 8 4.97 -27.26 3.13
CA SER A 8 6.14 -26.65 3.77
C SER A 8 7.26 -26.42 2.75
N SER A 9 7.52 -27.39 1.87
CA SER A 9 8.51 -27.24 0.80
C SER A 9 8.13 -26.17 -0.24
N VAL A 10 6.84 -25.97 -0.49
CA VAL A 10 6.34 -24.90 -1.37
C VAL A 10 6.56 -23.54 -0.71
N GLY A 11 6.22 -23.42 0.58
CA GLY A 11 6.47 -22.21 1.36
C GLY A 11 7.95 -21.82 1.40
N GLU A 12 8.85 -22.77 1.67
CA GLU A 12 10.31 -22.53 1.69
C GLU A 12 10.83 -22.02 0.34
N TRP A 13 10.32 -22.57 -0.77
CA TRP A 13 10.66 -22.09 -2.11
C TRP A 13 10.11 -20.68 -2.39
N HIS A 14 8.86 -20.40 -1.99
CA HIS A 14 8.26 -19.06 -2.13
C HIS A 14 9.07 -17.99 -1.38
N MET A 15 9.61 -18.31 -0.20
CA MET A 15 10.47 -17.39 0.56
C MET A 15 11.80 -17.09 -0.13
N ARG A 16 12.22 -17.91 -1.10
CA ARG A 16 13.45 -17.74 -1.90
C ARG A 16 13.18 -17.22 -3.31
N SER A 17 11.93 -16.92 -3.64
CA SER A 17 11.51 -16.51 -4.98
C SER A 17 11.00 -15.07 -4.96
N LEU A 18 11.18 -14.34 -6.07
CA LEU A 18 10.57 -13.02 -6.24
C LEU A 18 9.11 -13.18 -6.65
N PHE A 19 8.18 -12.72 -5.82
CA PHE A 19 6.77 -12.64 -6.19
C PHE A 19 6.54 -11.50 -7.19
N LEU A 20 5.97 -11.85 -8.35
CA LEU A 20 5.53 -10.88 -9.36
C LEU A 20 4.00 -10.91 -9.45
N GLY A 21 3.36 -9.88 -8.91
CA GLY A 21 1.92 -9.69 -9.00
C GLY A 21 1.57 -8.67 -10.08
N MET A 22 0.66 -9.02 -10.98
CA MET A 22 0.12 -8.11 -12.00
C MET A 22 -1.40 -8.18 -11.99
N MET A 23 -2.05 -7.02 -11.95
CA MET A 23 -3.51 -6.92 -11.96
C MET A 23 -3.93 -5.48 -12.28
N HIS A 24 -5.10 -5.31 -12.92
CA HIS A 24 -5.69 -4.00 -13.17
C HIS A 24 -6.17 -3.35 -11.87
N PHE A 25 -6.14 -2.03 -11.76
CA PHE A 25 -6.73 -1.35 -10.61
C PHE A 25 -8.26 -1.51 -10.59
N GLN A 26 -8.83 -1.60 -9.39
CA GLN A 26 -10.28 -1.63 -9.19
C GLN A 26 -10.80 -0.21 -8.96
N ASP A 27 -12.08 0.00 -9.25
CA ASP A 27 -12.88 1.20 -9.00
C ASP A 27 -14.26 0.79 -8.44
N LYS A 28 -15.16 1.76 -8.26
CA LYS A 28 -16.47 1.53 -7.62
C LYS A 28 -17.41 0.65 -8.47
N TYR A 29 -17.17 0.49 -9.77
CA TYR A 29 -18.02 -0.28 -10.70
C TYR A 29 -17.54 -1.71 -10.95
N ASN A 30 -16.26 -2.01 -10.72
CA ASN A 30 -15.66 -3.34 -10.91
C ASN A 30 -15.10 -3.96 -9.61
N TYR A 31 -15.58 -3.49 -8.47
CA TYR A 31 -15.08 -3.91 -7.16
C TYR A 31 -15.42 -5.38 -6.84
N ASP A 32 -14.39 -6.22 -6.83
CA ASP A 32 -14.43 -7.64 -6.48
C ASP A 32 -13.92 -7.89 -5.06
N VAL A 33 -14.84 -8.29 -4.18
CA VAL A 33 -14.57 -8.62 -2.77
C VAL A 33 -13.66 -9.84 -2.63
N GLU A 34 -13.80 -10.86 -3.48
CA GLU A 34 -12.99 -12.09 -3.39
C GLU A 34 -11.52 -11.81 -3.73
N ARG A 35 -11.28 -10.85 -4.61
CA ARG A 35 -9.94 -10.32 -4.88
C ARG A 35 -9.39 -9.52 -3.70
N VAL A 36 -10.22 -8.69 -3.07
CA VAL A 36 -9.84 -7.89 -1.88
C VAL A 36 -9.42 -8.80 -0.72
N ARG A 37 -10.13 -9.91 -0.50
CA ARG A 37 -9.83 -10.90 0.56
C ARG A 37 -8.48 -11.62 0.37
N ARG A 38 -7.95 -11.63 -0.85
CA ARG A 38 -6.67 -12.26 -1.21
C ARG A 38 -5.60 -11.23 -1.63
N CYS A 39 -5.78 -9.96 -1.26
CA CYS A 39 -4.84 -8.92 -1.60
C CYS A 39 -3.46 -9.22 -0.99
N CYS A 40 -2.39 -8.87 -1.70
CA CYS A 40 -1.01 -8.96 -1.21
C CYS A 40 -0.42 -7.59 -0.82
N ILE A 41 -1.16 -6.50 -1.07
CA ILE A 41 -0.74 -5.12 -0.79
C ILE A 41 -1.69 -4.54 0.26
N HIS A 42 -1.13 -4.07 1.37
CA HIS A 42 -1.92 -3.61 2.52
C HIS A 42 -1.36 -2.33 3.12
N TYR A 43 -2.25 -1.54 3.71
CA TYR A 43 -1.92 -0.40 4.55
C TYR A 43 -2.07 -0.79 6.01
N LEU A 44 -1.01 -0.61 6.79
CA LEU A 44 -1.08 -0.64 8.25
C LEU A 44 -1.47 0.75 8.74
N VAL A 45 -2.46 0.81 9.63
CA VAL A 45 -2.95 2.09 10.18
C VAL A 45 -2.68 2.19 11.68
N PRO A 46 -2.63 3.41 12.27
CA PRO A 46 -2.22 3.61 13.67
C PRO A 46 -3.09 2.89 14.72
N ASP A 47 -4.32 2.50 14.39
CA ASP A 47 -5.18 1.69 15.27
C ASP A 47 -4.96 0.17 15.15
N GLY A 48 -3.91 -0.25 14.45
CA GLY A 48 -3.50 -1.66 14.35
C GLY A 48 -4.24 -2.46 13.29
N ARG A 49 -5.18 -1.87 12.55
CA ARG A 49 -5.85 -2.55 11.43
C ARG A 49 -4.92 -2.69 10.23
N ILE A 50 -5.11 -3.77 9.48
CA ILE A 50 -4.48 -4.04 8.18
C ILE A 50 -5.57 -3.92 7.11
N ILE A 51 -5.43 -2.95 6.21
CA ILE A 51 -6.46 -2.63 5.21
C ILE A 51 -5.94 -3.00 3.81
N PRO A 52 -6.63 -3.88 3.06
CA PRO A 52 -6.26 -4.19 1.68
C PRO A 52 -6.22 -2.96 0.77
N PHE A 53 -5.32 -2.96 -0.21
CA PHE A 53 -5.09 -1.82 -1.10
C PHE A 53 -6.36 -1.30 -1.77
N CYS A 54 -7.17 -2.19 -2.36
CA CYS A 54 -8.39 -1.79 -3.04
C CYS A 54 -9.46 -1.27 -2.07
N ALA A 55 -9.58 -1.85 -0.87
CA ALA A 55 -10.50 -1.32 0.14
C ALA A 55 -10.11 0.11 0.55
N PHE A 56 -8.81 0.33 0.80
CA PHE A 56 -8.29 1.64 1.19
C PHE A 56 -8.49 2.72 0.12
N ASN A 57 -8.28 2.40 -1.17
CA ASN A 57 -8.27 3.38 -2.25
C ASN A 57 -9.61 3.53 -2.99
N VAL A 58 -10.42 2.47 -3.09
CA VAL A 58 -11.70 2.52 -3.83
C VAL A 58 -12.85 3.03 -2.97
N ILE A 59 -12.79 2.78 -1.65
CA ILE A 59 -13.79 3.23 -0.68
C ILE A 59 -13.12 4.13 0.37
N PRO A 60 -12.52 5.26 -0.06
CA PRO A 60 -11.68 6.08 0.79
C PRO A 60 -12.44 6.71 1.96
N GLU A 61 -13.74 6.95 1.81
CA GLU A 61 -14.57 7.64 2.80
C GLU A 61 -14.70 6.80 4.09
N ILE A 62 -14.64 5.46 3.97
CA ILE A 62 -14.70 4.53 5.12
C ILE A 62 -13.32 4.30 5.73
N TYR A 63 -12.29 4.21 4.90
CA TYR A 63 -10.96 3.76 5.33
C TYR A 63 -9.94 4.90 5.35
N ARG A 64 -9.48 5.36 4.19
CA ARG A 64 -8.38 6.34 4.09
C ARG A 64 -8.72 7.66 4.77
N ASP A 65 -9.84 8.26 4.39
CA ASP A 65 -10.18 9.63 4.78
C ASP A 65 -10.54 9.68 6.27
N ALA A 66 -11.23 8.65 6.79
CA ALA A 66 -11.50 8.50 8.21
C ALA A 66 -10.21 8.38 9.06
N ILE A 67 -9.23 7.59 8.58
CA ILE A 67 -7.93 7.42 9.24
C ILE A 67 -7.10 8.70 9.18
N GLN A 68 -6.98 9.32 8.00
CA GLN A 68 -6.21 10.55 7.81
C GLN A 68 -6.80 11.71 8.61
N LYS A 69 -8.13 11.82 8.69
CA LYS A 69 -8.76 12.83 9.54
C LYS A 69 -8.47 12.63 11.03
N LYS A 70 -8.40 11.38 11.48
CA LYS A 70 -8.20 11.05 12.90
C LYS A 70 -6.73 11.15 13.35
N TYR A 71 -5.80 10.75 12.49
CA TYR A 71 -4.39 10.59 12.85
C TYR A 71 -3.44 11.47 12.04
N GLY A 72 -3.94 12.14 11.00
CA GLY A 72 -3.15 13.06 10.20
C GLY A 72 -2.77 14.31 10.99
N ILE A 73 -1.66 14.91 10.58
CA ILE A 73 -1.14 16.17 11.11
C ILE A 73 -1.14 17.20 9.98
N PRO A 74 -1.56 18.46 10.22
CA PRO A 74 -1.44 19.52 9.23
C PRO A 74 0.01 19.72 8.78
N ILE A 75 0.20 20.14 7.53
CA ILE A 75 1.54 20.32 6.93
C ILE A 75 2.33 21.35 7.76
N GLU A 76 1.72 22.46 8.14
CA GLU A 76 2.36 23.52 8.91
C GLU A 76 2.84 23.04 10.28
N GLU A 77 2.12 22.10 10.89
CA GLU A 77 2.51 21.50 12.17
C GLU A 77 3.68 20.53 11.96
N TRP A 78 3.61 19.68 10.94
CA TRP A 78 4.67 18.73 10.61
C TRP A 78 5.99 19.42 10.26
N GLU A 79 5.95 20.48 9.45
CA GLU A 79 7.15 21.26 9.08
C GLU A 79 7.78 21.92 10.32
N LYS A 80 6.97 22.49 11.22
CA LYS A 80 7.47 23.05 12.50
C LYS A 80 8.12 21.98 13.38
N LYS A 81 7.52 20.78 13.44
CA LYS A 81 8.02 19.68 14.29
C LYS A 81 9.31 19.05 13.75
N THR A 82 9.45 18.98 12.43
CA THR A 82 10.60 18.31 11.77
C THR A 82 11.70 19.27 11.33
N GLY A 83 11.39 20.56 11.17
CA GLY A 83 12.28 21.57 10.59
C GLY A 83 12.51 21.41 9.09
N LYS A 84 11.82 20.47 8.43
CA LYS A 84 11.91 20.23 6.99
C LYS A 84 10.71 20.84 6.27
N LYS A 85 10.87 21.26 5.02
CA LYS A 85 9.72 21.63 4.18
C LYS A 85 9.26 20.44 3.36
N LEU A 86 7.95 20.29 3.20
CA LEU A 86 7.39 19.23 2.37
C LEU A 86 7.86 19.35 0.91
N SER A 87 8.12 20.58 0.46
CA SER A 87 8.66 20.88 -0.87
C SER A 87 10.02 20.25 -1.15
N ASP A 88 10.79 19.95 -0.10
CA ASP A 88 12.16 19.44 -0.22
C ASP A 88 12.17 17.96 -0.62
N ASP A 89 11.09 17.24 -0.33
CA ASP A 89 10.90 15.83 -0.69
C ASP A 89 10.33 15.64 -2.11
N LEU A 90 9.97 16.74 -2.81
CA LEU A 90 9.46 16.68 -4.17
C LEU A 90 10.58 16.33 -5.15
N TYR A 91 10.52 15.13 -5.73
CA TYR A 91 11.38 14.76 -6.84
C TYR A 91 11.14 15.68 -8.05
N ARG A 92 12.18 16.37 -8.49
CA ARG A 92 12.17 17.18 -9.71
C ARG A 92 13.03 16.48 -10.76
N ARG A 93 12.41 16.02 -11.83
CA ARG A 93 13.14 15.53 -13.00
C ARG A 93 13.83 16.72 -13.65
N VAL A 94 15.15 16.77 -13.58
CA VAL A 94 15.94 17.72 -14.36
C VAL A 94 16.06 17.13 -15.76
N GLU A 95 15.45 17.79 -16.75
CA GLU A 95 15.69 17.45 -18.15
C GLU A 95 17.09 17.93 -18.53
N ALA A 96 17.81 17.14 -19.34
CA ALA A 96 19.11 17.57 -19.85
C ALA A 96 18.89 18.79 -20.76
N SER A 97 19.67 19.86 -20.54
CA SER A 97 19.72 20.97 -21.50
C SER A 97 20.25 20.45 -22.84
N GLU A 98 19.56 20.78 -23.92
CA GLU A 98 20.01 20.54 -25.31
C GLU A 98 21.41 21.13 -25.58
#